data_AF-A0A350PIK3-F1
#
_entry.id   AF-A0A350PIK3-F1
#
_cell.length_a   1.000
_cell.length_b   1.000
_cell.length_c   1.000
_cell.angle_alpha   90.00
_cell.angle_beta   90.00
_cell.angle_gamma   90.00
#
_symmetry.space_group_name_H-M   'P 1'
#
loop_
_entity.id
_entity.type
_entity.pdbx_description
1 polymer ?
#
loop_
_entity_poly.entity_id
_entity_poly.type
_entity_poly.pdbx_seq_one_letter_code
_entity_poly.pdbx_strand_id
1 'polypeptide(L)'
;FIDDLYDFDSLPMETFIQRRTLNRKIEDYKSETDMMIPLVKQGIEVGIEPKIRTSYLYYKTKDGYKIEQLVTSKVDLDVRYYWDIVSRLLDKFGVGHMIKKNPPLTILDRKQQSLWEWV
;
A
#
# COMPACT_ATOMS: atom_id res chain seq x y z
N PHE A 1 7.34 -21.02 -6.55
CA PHE A 1 6.84 -20.66 -5.21
C PHE A 1 7.56 -19.45 -4.63
N ILE A 2 8.88 -19.49 -4.43
CA ILE A 2 9.63 -18.38 -3.80
C ILE A 2 9.76 -17.17 -4.73
N ASP A 3 10.02 -17.42 -6.02
CA ASP A 3 10.10 -16.33 -6.99
C ASP A 3 8.77 -15.60 -7.16
N ASP A 4 7.67 -16.34 -7.06
CA ASP A 4 6.30 -15.81 -7.12
C ASP A 4 5.97 -14.91 -5.92
N LEU A 5 6.64 -15.10 -4.77
CA LEU A 5 6.38 -14.32 -3.55
C LEU A 5 6.72 -12.82 -3.72
N TYR A 6 7.67 -12.52 -4.60
CA TYR A 6 8.11 -11.16 -4.91
C TYR A 6 7.64 -10.69 -6.29
N ASP A 7 6.82 -11.49 -6.99
CA ASP A 7 6.21 -11.11 -8.28
C ASP A 7 5.00 -10.20 -8.05
N PHE A 8 5.27 -8.97 -7.60
CA PHE A 8 4.24 -7.99 -7.30
C PHE A 8 3.50 -7.49 -8.55
N ASP A 9 4.09 -7.63 -9.73
CA ASP A 9 3.41 -7.28 -10.99
C ASP A 9 2.23 -8.23 -11.26
N SER A 10 2.39 -9.54 -11.07
CA SER A 10 1.30 -10.49 -11.33
C SER A 10 0.17 -10.46 -10.29
N LEU A 11 0.45 -9.99 -9.06
CA LEU A 11 -0.54 -9.94 -7.98
C LEU A 11 -1.62 -8.89 -8.23
N PRO A 12 -2.93 -9.15 -8.01
CA PRO A 12 -3.97 -8.14 -8.17
C PRO A 12 -3.79 -6.97 -7.18
N MET A 13 -4.27 -5.77 -7.53
CA MET A 13 -4.10 -4.54 -6.74
C MET A 13 -4.61 -4.71 -5.31
N GLU A 14 -5.72 -5.42 -5.16
CA GLU A 14 -6.41 -5.73 -3.92
C GLU A 14 -5.52 -6.51 -2.94
N THR A 15 -4.47 -7.19 -3.42
CA THR A 15 -3.50 -7.88 -2.55
C THR A 15 -2.74 -6.91 -1.64
N PHE A 16 -2.59 -5.67 -2.08
CA PHE A 16 -1.85 -4.63 -1.37
C PHE A 16 -2.75 -3.78 -0.46
N ILE A 17 -4.06 -4.04 -0.47
CA ILE A 17 -5.04 -3.23 0.25
C ILE A 17 -4.90 -3.45 1.76
N GLN A 18 -4.97 -2.34 2.49
CA GLN A 18 -4.97 -2.33 3.94
C GLN A 18 -6.24 -1.65 4.44
N ARG A 19 -6.61 -1.90 5.70
CA ARG A 19 -7.81 -1.33 6.31
C ARG A 19 -7.46 -0.66 7.62
N ARG A 20 -7.98 0.56 7.82
CA ARG A 20 -7.94 1.25 9.11
C ARG A 20 -9.33 1.74 9.48
N THR A 21 -9.69 1.65 10.75
CA THR A 21 -11.02 2.06 11.25
C THR A 21 -10.88 3.23 12.22
N LEU A 22 -11.69 4.26 12.01
CA LEU A 22 -11.78 5.42 12.88
C LEU A 22 -12.40 5.01 14.23
N ASN A 23 -11.60 4.95 15.29
CA ASN A 23 -12.01 4.37 16.58
C ASN A 23 -12.50 5.40 17.60
N ARG A 24 -12.33 6.69 17.31
CA ARG A 24 -12.70 7.83 18.16
C ARG A 24 -12.96 9.04 17.27
N LYS A 25 -13.42 10.16 17.84
CA LYS A 25 -13.63 11.38 17.04
C LYS A 25 -12.28 11.85 16.51
N ILE A 26 -12.29 12.50 15.35
CA ILE A 26 -11.05 13.01 14.74
C ILE A 26 -10.33 14.00 15.65
N GLU A 27 -11.08 14.81 16.41
CA GLU A 27 -10.59 15.77 17.40
C GLU A 27 -9.79 15.11 18.54
N ASP A 28 -10.03 13.82 18.82
CA ASP A 28 -9.36 13.08 19.89
C ASP A 28 -7.99 12.51 19.46
N TYR A 29 -7.62 12.66 18.19
CA TYR A 29 -6.32 12.26 17.67
C TYR A 29 -5.27 13.34 17.96
N LYS A 30 -4.42 13.10 18.95
CA LYS A 30 -3.44 14.08 19.45
C LYS A 30 -2.26 14.33 18.53
N SER A 31 -1.96 13.40 17.63
CA SER A 31 -0.78 13.48 16.77
C SER A 31 -1.18 13.76 15.34
N GLU A 32 -0.66 14.85 14.78
CA GLU A 32 -0.78 15.17 13.35
C GLU A 32 -0.17 14.08 12.45
N THR A 33 0.74 13.27 13.01
CA THR A 33 1.39 12.15 12.31
C THR A 33 0.60 10.84 12.38
N ASP A 34 -0.51 10.78 13.11
CA ASP A 34 -1.35 9.59 13.10
C ASP A 34 -1.93 9.41 11.69
N MET A 35 -1.60 8.29 11.05
CA MET A 35 -2.09 7.86 9.74
C MET A 35 -3.61 7.98 9.59
N MET A 36 -4.38 7.90 10.67
CA MET A 36 -5.83 8.10 10.60
C MET A 36 -6.22 9.49 10.09
N ILE A 37 -5.50 10.55 10.50
CA ILE A 37 -5.84 11.93 10.12
C ILE A 37 -5.79 12.14 8.60
N PRO A 38 -4.70 11.83 7.88
CA PRO A 38 -4.67 11.99 6.44
C PRO A 38 -5.68 11.09 5.71
N LEU A 39 -5.96 9.87 6.20
CA LEU A 39 -6.97 9.00 5.59
C LEU A 39 -8.38 9.57 5.72
N VAL A 40 -8.72 10.16 6.87
CA VAL A 40 -10.01 10.83 7.06
C VAL A 40 -10.13 12.06 6.16
N LYS A 41 -9.07 12.89 6.06
CA LYS A 41 -9.07 14.07 5.18
C LYS A 41 -9.33 13.69 3.72
N GLN A 42 -8.62 12.70 3.22
CA GLN A 42 -8.85 12.16 1.87
C GLN A 42 -10.27 11.59 1.72
N GLY A 43 -10.77 10.91 2.76
CA GLY A 43 -12.14 10.41 2.80
C GLY A 43 -13.18 11.51 2.61
N ILE A 44 -13.02 12.63 3.31
CA ILE A 44 -13.90 13.81 3.19
C ILE A 44 -13.86 14.37 1.77
N GLU A 45 -12.67 14.46 1.16
CA GLU A 45 -12.49 14.94 -0.22
C GLU A 45 -13.25 14.09 -1.25
N VAL A 46 -13.38 12.78 -1.00
CA VAL A 46 -14.15 11.86 -1.85
C VAL A 46 -15.60 11.64 -1.37
N GLY A 47 -16.08 12.44 -0.42
CA GLY A 47 -17.47 12.43 0.04
C GLY A 47 -17.80 11.39 1.12
N ILE A 48 -16.80 10.81 1.79
CA ILE A 48 -16.99 9.90 2.92
C ILE A 48 -17.13 10.70 4.22
N GLU A 49 -18.28 10.58 4.87
CA GLU A 49 -18.51 11.20 6.18
C GLU A 49 -17.75 10.43 7.29
N PRO A 50 -16.87 11.11 8.06
CA PRO A 50 -16.07 10.46 9.09
C PRO A 50 -16.87 10.25 10.39
N LYS A 51 -17.49 9.07 10.51
CA LYS A 51 -18.14 8.62 11.74
C LYS A 51 -17.25 7.63 12.48
N ILE A 52 -17.41 7.53 13.79
CA ILE A 52 -16.78 6.45 14.55
C ILE A 52 -17.21 5.13 13.91
N ARG A 53 -16.26 4.22 13.70
CA ARG A 53 -16.35 2.96 12.95
C ARG A 53 -16.33 3.08 11.41
N THR A 54 -16.27 4.28 10.84
CA THR A 54 -15.95 4.44 9.41
C THR A 54 -14.58 3.81 9.16
N SER A 55 -14.52 2.95 8.14
CA SER A 55 -13.31 2.23 7.76
C SER A 55 -12.82 2.72 6.41
N TYR A 56 -11.52 2.96 6.33
CA TYR A 56 -10.83 3.40 5.12
C TYR A 56 -10.00 2.24 4.60
N LEU A 57 -10.25 1.88 3.35
CA LEU A 57 -9.36 1.01 2.58
C LEU A 57 -8.27 1.90 1.98
N TYR A 58 -7.02 1.49 2.11
CA TYR A 58 -5.88 2.32 1.73
C TYR A 58 -4.69 1.49 1.25
N TYR A 59 -3.82 2.14 0.51
CA TYR A 59 -2.54 1.61 0.05
C TYR A 59 -1.40 2.45 0.61
N LYS A 60 -0.25 1.82 0.90
CA LYS A 60 1.02 2.54 1.01
C LYS A 60 1.51 2.88 -0.40
N THR A 61 1.67 4.16 -0.67
CA THR A 61 2.22 4.72 -1.90
C THR A 61 3.55 5.41 -1.64
N LYS A 62 4.26 5.77 -2.72
CA LYS A 62 5.51 6.55 -2.66
C LYS A 62 5.35 7.87 -1.88
N ASP A 63 4.17 8.49 -1.96
CA ASP A 63 3.88 9.80 -1.33
C ASP A 63 3.27 9.68 0.08
N GLY A 64 3.05 8.47 0.60
CA GLY A 64 2.40 8.30 1.90
C GLY A 64 1.37 7.19 1.91
N TYR A 65 0.25 7.41 2.60
CA TYR A 65 -0.89 6.50 2.62
C TYR A 65 -2.02 7.17 1.85
N LYS A 66 -2.55 6.49 0.83
CA LYS A 66 -3.66 6.98 0.01
C LYS A 66 -4.85 6.04 0.12
N ILE A 67 -6.06 6.58 0.29
CA ILE A 67 -7.28 5.78 0.25
C ILE A 67 -7.45 5.15 -1.14
N GLU A 68 -8.12 4.01 -1.20
CA GLU A 68 -8.31 3.22 -2.42
C GLU A 68 -8.84 4.06 -3.59
N GLN A 69 -9.78 4.97 -3.33
CA GLN A 69 -10.39 5.84 -4.34
C GLN A 69 -9.39 6.77 -5.04
N LEU A 70 -8.22 7.02 -4.44
CA LEU A 70 -7.20 7.93 -4.96
C LEU A 70 -6.01 7.21 -5.61
N VAL A 71 -6.02 5.88 -5.67
CA VAL A 71 -4.91 5.10 -6.26
C VAL A 71 -5.43 4.34 -7.48
N THR A 72 -4.90 4.69 -8.65
CA THR A 72 -5.37 4.15 -9.93
C THR A 72 -4.41 3.13 -10.54
N SER A 73 -3.17 3.03 -10.04
CA SER A 73 -2.15 2.15 -10.59
C SER A 73 -1.21 1.58 -9.53
N LYS A 74 -0.71 0.36 -9.77
CA LYS A 74 0.37 -0.25 -8.97
C LYS A 74 1.67 0.53 -9.00
N VAL A 75 1.86 1.36 -10.02
CA VAL A 75 3.05 2.23 -10.17
C VAL A 75 3.19 3.20 -9.00
N ASP A 76 2.07 3.57 -8.37
CA ASP A 76 2.05 4.48 -7.23
C ASP A 76 2.47 3.80 -5.92
N LEU A 77 2.43 2.47 -5.87
CA LEU A 77 2.73 1.69 -4.67
C LEU A 77 4.19 1.85 -4.27
N ASP A 78 4.40 1.91 -2.96
CA ASP A 78 5.74 1.86 -2.37
C ASP A 78 6.22 0.41 -2.33
N VAL A 79 6.89 -0.02 -3.39
CA VAL A 79 7.41 -1.38 -3.54
C VAL A 79 8.30 -1.78 -2.36
N ARG A 80 9.12 -0.84 -1.87
CA ARG A 80 10.06 -1.11 -0.77
C ARG A 80 9.30 -1.44 0.51
N TYR A 81 8.21 -0.72 0.79
CA TYR A 81 7.37 -1.02 1.94
C TYR A 81 6.79 -2.44 1.91
N TYR A 82 6.21 -2.87 0.79
CA TYR A 82 5.64 -4.22 0.69
C TYR A 82 6.72 -5.31 0.66
N TRP A 83 7.85 -5.04 0.00
CA TRP A 83 9.00 -5.92 0.00
C TRP A 83 9.56 -6.14 1.40
N ASP A 84 9.66 -5.08 2.19
CA ASP A 84 10.11 -5.12 3.58
C ASP A 84 9.15 -5.94 4.45
N ILE A 85 7.83 -5.81 4.24
CA ILE A 85 6.84 -6.63 4.94
C ILE A 85 7.09 -8.12 4.67
N VAL A 86 7.21 -8.50 3.40
CA VAL A 86 7.50 -9.89 3.02
C VAL A 86 8.81 -10.36 3.64
N SER A 87 9.87 -9.55 3.54
CA SER A 87 11.20 -9.90 4.05
C SER A 87 11.21 -10.09 5.57
N ARG A 88 10.52 -9.20 6.32
CA ARG A 88 10.36 -9.33 7.78
C ARG A 88 9.54 -10.55 8.17
N LEU A 89 8.52 -10.90 7.39
CA LEU A 89 7.74 -12.12 7.63
C LEU A 89 8.60 -13.36 7.41
N LEU A 90 9.36 -13.43 6.32
CA LEU A 90 10.27 -14.55 6.03
C LEU A 90 11.30 -14.74 7.14
N ASP A 91 11.91 -13.65 7.61
CA ASP A 91 12.84 -13.67 8.74
C ASP A 91 12.16 -14.22 10.01
N LYS A 92 10.98 -13.68 10.35
CA LYS A 92 10.21 -14.10 11.52
C LYS A 92 9.81 -15.58 11.51
N PHE A 93 9.57 -16.15 10.33
CA PHE A 93 9.25 -17.57 10.17
C PHE A 93 10.48 -18.48 10.04
N GLY A 94 11.70 -17.95 10.22
CA GLY A 94 12.93 -18.74 10.18
C GLY A 94 13.38 -19.14 8.77
N VAL A 95 12.80 -18.52 7.74
CA VAL A 95 13.12 -18.76 6.32
C VAL A 95 13.85 -17.57 5.69
N GLY A 96 14.66 -16.86 6.48
CA GLY A 96 15.38 -15.66 6.06
C GLY A 96 16.35 -15.86 4.87
N HIS A 97 16.79 -17.10 4.61
CA HIS A 97 17.56 -17.45 3.42
C HIS A 97 16.79 -17.20 2.09
N MET A 98 15.48 -17.02 2.16
CA MET A 98 14.60 -16.72 1.02
C MET A 98 14.45 -15.21 0.75
N ILE A 99 15.05 -14.34 1.57
CA ILE A 99 14.93 -12.89 1.43
C ILE A 99 15.72 -12.41 0.21
N LYS A 100 15.05 -11.70 -0.69
CA LYS A 100 15.68 -11.01 -1.82
C LYS A 100 16.18 -9.63 -1.38
N LYS A 101 17.41 -9.26 -1.76
CA LYS A 101 18.10 -8.06 -1.23
C LYS A 101 17.62 -6.73 -1.80
N ASN A 102 17.32 -6.68 -3.10
CA ASN A 102 17.08 -5.42 -3.81
C ASN A 102 15.64 -5.37 -4.35
N PRO A 103 14.73 -4.59 -3.73
CA PRO A 103 13.41 -4.34 -4.31
C PRO A 103 13.55 -3.57 -5.63
N PRO A 104 12.68 -3.84 -6.62
CA PRO A 104 12.63 -3.01 -7.82
C PRO A 104 12.19 -1.58 -7.47
N LEU A 105 12.57 -0.62 -8.31
CA LEU A 105 12.24 0.79 -8.09
C LEU A 105 10.73 1.07 -8.19
N THR A 106 9.99 0.28 -8.98
CA THR A 106 8.56 0.46 -9.24
C THR A 106 7.96 -0.87 -9.70
N ILE A 107 6.70 -1.13 -9.36
CA ILE A 107 5.92 -2.20 -9.98
C ILE A 107 5.42 -1.64 -11.31
N LEU A 108 5.98 -2.13 -12.41
CA LEU A 108 5.50 -1.77 -13.75
C LEU A 108 4.23 -2.56 -14.02
N ASP A 109 3.20 -1.89 -14.55
CA ASP A 109 2.06 -2.59 -15.15
C ASP A 109 2.53 -3.15 -16.51
N ARG A 110 2.26 -4.43 -16.79
CA ARG A 110 2.56 -5.07 -18.10
C ARG A 110 2.13 -4.23 -19.31
N LYS A 111 1.02 -3.49 -19.20
CA LYS A 111 0.58 -2.57 -20.28
C LYS A 111 1.58 -1.44 -20.52
N GLN A 112 2.17 -0.88 -19.46
CA GLN A 112 3.21 0.13 -19.58
C GLN A 112 4.52 -0.46 -20.09
N GLN A 113 4.89 -1.67 -19.68
CA GLN A 113 6.08 -2.35 -20.21
C GLN A 113 6.00 -2.49 -21.75
N SER A 114 4.84 -2.89 -22.27
CA SER A 114 4.65 -3.01 -23.73
C SER A 114 4.75 -1.69 -24.50
N LEU A 115 4.42 -0.56 -23.87
CA LEU A 115 4.58 0.77 -24.47
C LEU A 115 6.04 1.23 -24.47
N TRP A 116 6.79 0.91 -23.41
CA TRP A 116 8.22 1.23 -23.29
C TRP A 116 9.09 0.38 -24.20
N GLU A 117 8.74 -0.88 -24.44
CA GLU A 117 9.44 -1.76 -25.39
C GLU A 117 9.19 -1.38 -26.86
N TRP A 118 8.25 -0.46 -27.12
CA TRP A 118 7.86 -0.02 -28.47
C TRP A 118 8.42 1.36 -28.86
N VAL A 119 9.09 2.08 -27.94
CA VAL A 119 9.71 3.40 -28.15
C VAL A 119 11.23 3.26 -28.15
#